data_AF-A0A1Y4S7Q1-F1
#
_entry.id   AF-A0A1Y4S7Q1-F1
#
_cell.length_a   1.000
_cell.length_b   1.000
_cell.length_c   1.000
_cell.angle_alpha   90.00
_cell.angle_beta   90.00
_cell.angle_gamma   90.00
#
_symmetry.space_group_name_H-M   'P 1'
#
loop_
_entity.id
_entity.type
_entity.pdbx_description
1 polymer ?
#
loop_
_entity_poly.entity_id
_entity_poly.type
_entity_poly.pdbx_seq_one_letter_code
_entity_poly.pdbx_strand_id
1 'polypeptide(L)'
;MKCPSCGRELKTGQLYCEHCGQEIQIVPDYDPLDELLIGREEPAEKAPDKPGKAEKAAESREKPPKAPHRQETGKKQGGAFRKKWLLLLGSLAACFVIFVCAYRLTTRENSFSYQLRHGRALMEDEDYEAAIPYLERANELQADMEGADVEPLVYLAQAYAHTGADELAASCMEDAIAVEESVWGDENQLLELYLEYMEILNLTGQTSEIETVIEECPYSDICAQLLPYRVEKPSCDVPEGTYGYYLRMELSAEYGTIYYTLDGTMPTEESTRYERPIELREEGETLLTAVAVNQKGMVSEPLVLVYKLDFQDDAQ
;
A
#
# COMPACT_ATOMS: atom_id res chain seq x y z
N MET A 1 -20.54 -22.65 -10.29
CA MET A 1 -19.34 -21.77 -10.19
C MET A 1 -18.27 -22.49 -9.38
N LYS A 2 -17.00 -22.13 -9.47
CA LYS A 2 -15.94 -22.73 -8.63
C LYS A 2 -15.64 -21.77 -7.48
N CYS A 3 -15.34 -22.32 -6.29
CA CYS A 3 -14.92 -21.51 -5.16
C CYS A 3 -13.61 -20.76 -5.51
N PRO A 4 -13.53 -19.44 -5.29
CA PRO A 4 -12.34 -18.65 -5.62
C PRO A 4 -11.12 -19.04 -4.76
N SER A 5 -11.36 -19.48 -3.52
CA SER A 5 -10.31 -19.89 -2.58
C SER A 5 -9.79 -21.32 -2.83
N CYS A 6 -10.68 -22.32 -3.00
CA CYS A 6 -10.27 -23.73 -3.09
C CYS A 6 -10.55 -24.43 -4.45
N GLY A 7 -11.12 -23.74 -5.43
CA GLY A 7 -11.32 -24.24 -6.80
C GLY A 7 -12.37 -25.35 -6.98
N ARG A 8 -13.02 -25.81 -5.90
CA ARG A 8 -14.06 -26.85 -5.96
C ARG A 8 -15.36 -26.30 -6.53
N GLU A 9 -16.10 -27.15 -7.25
CA GLU A 9 -17.40 -26.78 -7.81
C GLU A 9 -18.43 -26.56 -6.70
N LEU A 10 -19.03 -25.37 -6.70
CA LEU A 10 -20.09 -24.95 -5.81
C LEU A 10 -21.45 -25.28 -6.42
N LYS A 11 -22.37 -25.76 -5.57
CA LYS A 11 -23.76 -25.96 -5.97
C LYS A 11 -24.45 -24.61 -6.16
N THR A 12 -25.40 -24.54 -7.09
CA THR A 12 -26.13 -23.31 -7.41
C THR A 12 -26.91 -22.80 -6.19
N GLY A 13 -26.68 -21.54 -5.79
CA GLY A 13 -27.38 -20.88 -4.67
C GLY A 13 -26.71 -20.96 -3.31
N GLN A 14 -25.47 -21.45 -3.21
CA GLN A 14 -24.71 -21.48 -1.95
C GLN A 14 -23.94 -20.18 -1.72
N LEU A 15 -24.14 -19.56 -0.55
CA LEU A 15 -23.47 -18.34 -0.11
C LEU A 15 -22.11 -18.60 0.55
N TYR A 16 -21.78 -19.85 0.85
CA TYR A 16 -20.48 -20.23 1.41
C TYR A 16 -20.02 -21.56 0.82
N CYS A 17 -18.71 -21.74 0.74
CA CYS A 17 -18.09 -22.99 0.31
C CYS A 17 -18.16 -24.02 1.44
N GLU A 18 -18.89 -25.12 1.24
CA GLU A 18 -18.99 -26.22 2.22
C GLU A 18 -17.65 -26.88 2.56
N HIS A 19 -16.59 -26.65 1.77
CA HIS A 19 -15.28 -27.27 1.97
C HIS A 19 -14.29 -26.39 2.74
N CYS A 20 -14.18 -25.10 2.39
CA CYS A 20 -13.22 -24.20 3.01
C CYS A 20 -13.86 -23.09 3.87
N GLY A 21 -15.19 -23.04 3.94
CA GLY A 21 -15.92 -22.02 4.71
C GLY A 21 -15.98 -20.65 4.04
N GLN A 22 -15.29 -20.43 2.91
CA GLN A 22 -15.23 -19.14 2.23
C GLN A 22 -16.62 -18.65 1.80
N GLU A 23 -16.98 -17.43 2.19
CA GLU A 23 -18.19 -16.76 1.71
C GLU A 23 -18.06 -16.41 0.22
N ILE A 24 -19.13 -16.64 -0.53
CA ILE A 24 -19.19 -16.47 -1.97
C ILE A 24 -19.99 -15.22 -2.27
N GLN A 25 -19.26 -14.14 -2.54
CA GLN A 25 -19.85 -12.87 -2.94
C GLN A 25 -20.33 -12.97 -4.40
N ILE A 26 -21.66 -12.90 -4.60
CA ILE A 26 -22.31 -13.03 -5.92
C ILE A 26 -22.43 -11.68 -6.62
N VAL A 27 -22.43 -10.60 -5.83
CA VAL A 27 -22.51 -9.22 -6.32
C VAL A 27 -21.08 -8.73 -6.51
N PRO A 28 -20.71 -8.26 -7.71
CA PRO A 28 -19.44 -7.56 -7.90
C PRO A 28 -19.34 -6.38 -6.92
N ASP A 29 -18.15 -6.10 -6.39
CA ASP A 29 -17.92 -4.87 -5.64
C ASP A 29 -18.27 -3.70 -6.57
N TYR A 30 -19.40 -3.06 -6.28
CA TYR A 30 -19.86 -1.89 -7.01
C TYR A 30 -19.37 -0.68 -6.24
N ASP A 31 -18.33 -0.04 -6.74
CA ASP A 31 -17.86 1.23 -6.21
C ASP A 31 -18.51 2.37 -7.02
N PRO A 32 -19.36 3.21 -6.41
CA PRO A 32 -19.92 4.40 -7.06
C PRO A 32 -18.84 5.33 -7.64
N LEU A 33 -17.61 5.28 -7.10
CA LEU A 33 -16.48 6.07 -7.56
C LEU A 33 -16.07 5.70 -9.00
N ASP A 34 -16.13 4.42 -9.36
CA ASP A 34 -15.82 3.95 -10.71
C ASP A 34 -16.81 4.54 -11.74
N GLU A 35 -18.08 4.78 -11.40
CA GLU A 35 -19.08 5.38 -12.31
C GLU A 35 -18.85 6.89 -12.52
N LEU A 36 -18.44 7.61 -11.48
CA LEU A 36 -18.11 9.05 -11.55
C LEU A 36 -16.91 9.32 -12.47
N LEU A 37 -15.97 8.39 -12.52
CA LEU A 37 -14.81 8.45 -13.42
C LEU A 37 -15.17 8.09 -14.87
N ILE A 38 -16.04 7.10 -15.08
CA ILE A 38 -16.54 6.71 -16.42
C ILE A 38 -17.37 7.84 -17.07
N GLY A 39 -18.01 8.70 -16.26
CA GLY A 39 -18.84 9.81 -16.74
C GLY A 39 -18.10 10.99 -17.40
N ARG A 40 -16.75 11.01 -17.37
CA ARG A 40 -15.94 12.14 -17.90
C ARG A 40 -15.41 11.93 -19.33
N GLU A 41 -15.69 10.81 -20.00
CA GLU A 41 -15.39 10.63 -21.43
C GLU A 41 -16.67 10.69 -22.30
N GLU A 42 -16.64 11.47 -23.38
CA GLU A 42 -17.76 11.67 -24.31
C GLU A 42 -18.23 10.35 -25.01
N PRO A 43 -19.51 10.26 -25.41
CA PRO A 43 -20.20 8.98 -25.53
C PRO A 43 -19.91 8.22 -26.82
N ALA A 44 -19.67 6.91 -26.67
CA ALA A 44 -19.62 5.96 -27.78
C ALA A 44 -21.00 5.79 -28.45
N GLU A 45 -20.99 5.81 -29.78
CA GLU A 45 -22.13 5.71 -30.68
C GLU A 45 -22.97 4.43 -30.47
N LYS A 46 -24.30 4.61 -30.39
CA LYS A 46 -25.29 3.51 -30.40
C LYS A 46 -25.45 2.94 -31.81
N ALA A 47 -25.45 1.61 -31.91
CA ALA A 47 -25.92 0.87 -33.08
C ALA A 47 -26.61 -0.45 -32.62
N PRO A 48 -27.57 -1.02 -33.38
CA PRO A 48 -28.96 -1.02 -32.95
C PRO A 48 -29.53 -2.39 -32.55
N ASP A 49 -30.64 -2.31 -31.82
CA ASP A 49 -31.54 -3.38 -31.40
C ASP A 49 -31.96 -4.35 -32.52
N LYS A 50 -31.97 -5.65 -32.20
CA LYS A 50 -32.74 -6.67 -32.94
C LYS A 50 -34.00 -7.00 -32.16
N PRO A 51 -35.19 -7.00 -32.79
CA PRO A 51 -36.44 -7.13 -32.06
C PRO A 51 -36.81 -8.59 -31.76
N GLY A 52 -37.31 -8.79 -30.54
CA GLY A 52 -38.67 -9.29 -30.28
C GLY A 52 -39.06 -10.67 -30.81
N LYS A 53 -39.06 -11.66 -29.91
CA LYS A 53 -39.86 -12.88 -30.02
C LYS A 53 -41.36 -12.53 -29.90
N ALA A 54 -42.19 -13.12 -30.76
CA ALA A 54 -43.63 -13.22 -30.55
C ALA A 54 -44.08 -14.66 -30.79
N GLU A 55 -44.81 -15.21 -29.83
CA GLU A 55 -45.56 -16.45 -29.93
C GLU A 55 -46.76 -16.30 -30.87
N LYS A 56 -47.14 -17.40 -31.54
CA LYS A 56 -48.55 -17.80 -31.72
C LYS A 56 -48.66 -19.26 -32.14
N ALA A 57 -49.66 -19.93 -31.56
CA ALA A 57 -50.03 -21.32 -31.74
C ALA A 57 -51.02 -21.55 -32.90
N ALA A 58 -51.22 -22.84 -33.19
CA ALA A 58 -52.38 -23.51 -33.83
C ALA A 58 -52.42 -23.67 -35.37
N GLU A 59 -52.08 -24.90 -35.78
CA GLU A 59 -52.96 -25.89 -36.45
C GLU A 59 -53.52 -25.60 -37.86
N SER A 60 -53.08 -26.36 -38.88
CA SER A 60 -53.91 -27.34 -39.62
C SER A 60 -53.17 -27.99 -40.82
N ARG A 61 -53.68 -29.16 -41.19
CA ARG A 61 -53.24 -30.19 -42.15
C ARG A 61 -52.85 -29.69 -43.55
N GLU A 62 -51.85 -30.35 -44.17
CA GLU A 62 -52.00 -31.35 -45.27
C GLU A 62 -50.62 -31.80 -45.81
N LYS A 63 -50.50 -33.08 -46.21
CA LYS A 63 -49.31 -33.69 -46.83
C LYS A 63 -49.32 -33.47 -48.35
N PRO A 64 -48.14 -33.43 -49.00
CA PRO A 64 -47.97 -34.22 -50.22
C PRO A 64 -46.61 -34.96 -50.31
N PRO A 65 -46.46 -35.92 -51.25
CA PRO A 65 -45.41 -36.93 -51.21
C PRO A 65 -44.22 -36.67 -52.17
N LYS A 66 -43.12 -37.39 -51.86
CA LYS A 66 -42.06 -37.97 -52.73
C LYS A 66 -41.15 -37.05 -53.56
N ALA A 67 -39.85 -37.27 -53.31
CA ALA A 67 -38.70 -36.88 -54.13
C ALA A 67 -38.73 -37.47 -55.55
N PRO A 68 -37.85 -36.98 -56.44
CA PRO A 68 -36.78 -37.89 -56.83
C PRO A 68 -35.37 -37.29 -56.86
N HIS A 69 -34.46 -38.25 -56.85
CA HIS A 69 -33.01 -38.26 -56.81
C HIS A 69 -32.36 -37.84 -58.15
N ARG A 70 -31.05 -37.54 -58.05
CA ARG A 70 -29.98 -37.39 -59.08
C ARG A 70 -29.67 -35.94 -59.46
N GLN A 71 -28.42 -35.51 -59.54
CA GLN A 71 -27.20 -36.23 -59.92
C GLN A 71 -25.98 -35.52 -59.33
N GLU A 72 -25.04 -36.29 -58.77
CA GLU A 72 -23.68 -35.83 -58.54
C GLU A 72 -22.99 -35.61 -59.89
N THR A 73 -22.52 -34.39 -60.14
CA THR A 73 -21.39 -34.14 -61.03
C THR A 73 -20.55 -33.03 -60.43
N GLY A 74 -19.31 -33.39 -60.09
CA GLY A 74 -18.42 -32.58 -59.29
C GLY A 74 -17.92 -31.29 -59.94
N LYS A 75 -17.39 -30.43 -59.08
CA LYS A 75 -16.14 -29.69 -59.32
C LYS A 75 -15.57 -29.28 -57.97
N LYS A 76 -14.41 -29.84 -57.62
CA LYS A 76 -13.57 -29.42 -56.50
C LYS A 76 -13.08 -28.00 -56.77
N GLN A 77 -13.90 -26.99 -56.48
CA GLN A 77 -13.52 -25.58 -56.48
C GLN A 77 -14.14 -24.84 -55.28
N GLY A 78 -14.18 -25.47 -54.11
CA GLY A 78 -14.65 -24.83 -52.87
C GLY A 78 -13.57 -24.68 -51.79
N GLY A 79 -12.43 -25.36 -51.93
CA GLY A 79 -11.40 -25.45 -50.90
C GLY A 79 -10.64 -24.15 -50.68
N ALA A 80 -10.33 -23.40 -51.74
CA ALA A 80 -9.58 -22.15 -51.63
C ALA A 80 -10.40 -21.00 -51.03
N PHE A 81 -11.70 -20.91 -51.37
CA PHE A 81 -12.59 -19.90 -50.80
C PHE A 81 -12.92 -20.19 -49.34
N ARG A 82 -13.19 -21.46 -48.98
CA ARG A 82 -13.34 -21.90 -47.59
C ARG A 82 -12.08 -21.68 -46.76
N LYS A 83 -10.88 -21.98 -47.30
CA LYS A 83 -9.61 -21.72 -46.61
C LYS A 83 -9.33 -20.22 -46.44
N LYS A 84 -9.63 -19.38 -47.44
CA LYS A 84 -9.51 -17.90 -47.33
C LYS A 84 -10.52 -17.32 -46.34
N TRP A 85 -11.76 -17.80 -46.32
CA TRP A 85 -12.76 -17.42 -45.32
C TRP A 85 -12.40 -17.90 -43.92
N LEU A 86 -11.86 -19.10 -43.76
CA LEU A 86 -11.35 -19.61 -42.47
C LEU A 86 -10.14 -18.79 -41.96
N LEU A 87 -9.24 -18.35 -42.86
CA LEU A 87 -8.13 -17.46 -42.50
C LEU A 87 -8.63 -16.05 -42.12
N LEU A 88 -9.61 -15.50 -42.83
CA LEU A 88 -10.22 -14.20 -42.49
C LEU A 88 -10.99 -14.27 -41.15
N LEU A 89 -11.76 -15.34 -40.90
CA LEU A 89 -12.45 -15.55 -39.63
C LEU A 89 -11.47 -15.76 -38.47
N GLY A 90 -10.37 -16.48 -38.71
CA GLY A 90 -9.28 -16.65 -37.73
C GLY A 90 -8.59 -15.33 -37.40
N SER A 91 -8.32 -14.50 -38.41
CA SER A 91 -7.76 -13.16 -38.22
C SER A 91 -8.72 -12.24 -37.45
N LEU A 92 -10.02 -12.28 -37.77
CA LEU A 92 -11.02 -11.43 -37.13
C LEU A 92 -11.27 -11.87 -35.67
N ALA A 93 -11.24 -13.17 -35.39
CA ALA A 93 -11.25 -13.71 -34.03
C ALA A 93 -9.98 -13.31 -33.25
N ALA A 94 -8.80 -13.34 -33.88
CA ALA A 94 -7.56 -12.88 -33.25
C ALA A 94 -7.60 -11.38 -32.93
N CYS A 95 -8.08 -10.55 -33.87
CA CYS A 95 -8.30 -9.12 -33.63
C CYS A 95 -9.32 -8.88 -32.51
N PHE A 96 -10.39 -9.69 -32.44
CA PHE A 96 -11.37 -9.61 -31.36
C PHE A 96 -10.77 -9.99 -30.00
N VAL A 97 -9.95 -11.03 -29.93
CA VAL A 97 -9.23 -11.40 -28.69
C VAL A 97 -8.26 -10.29 -28.29
N ILE A 98 -7.50 -9.72 -29.23
CA ILE A 98 -6.61 -8.58 -28.96
C ILE A 98 -7.40 -7.37 -28.46
N PHE A 99 -8.54 -7.06 -29.09
CA PHE A 99 -9.43 -5.97 -28.68
C PHE A 99 -10.00 -6.20 -27.28
N VAL A 100 -10.46 -7.42 -26.97
CA VAL A 100 -10.94 -7.78 -25.62
C VAL A 100 -9.82 -7.72 -24.59
N CYS A 101 -8.61 -8.21 -24.91
CA CYS A 101 -7.47 -8.10 -24.01
C CYS A 101 -7.07 -6.63 -23.78
N ALA A 102 -6.97 -5.83 -24.84
CA ALA A 102 -6.67 -4.40 -24.74
C ALA A 102 -7.73 -3.68 -23.90
N TYR A 103 -9.02 -3.91 -24.21
CA TYR A 103 -10.13 -3.37 -23.43
C TYR A 103 -10.03 -3.76 -21.95
N ARG A 104 -9.74 -5.03 -21.65
CA ARG A 104 -9.58 -5.53 -20.27
C ARG A 104 -8.40 -4.92 -19.54
N LEU A 105 -7.27 -4.72 -20.22
CA LEU A 105 -6.09 -4.07 -19.65
C LEU A 105 -6.36 -2.60 -19.36
N THR A 106 -6.94 -1.88 -20.33
CA THR A 106 -7.33 -0.48 -20.15
C THR A 106 -8.35 -0.29 -19.03
N THR A 107 -9.34 -1.19 -18.90
CA THR A 107 -10.31 -1.13 -17.79
C THR A 107 -9.69 -1.40 -16.41
N ARG A 108 -8.55 -2.09 -16.34
CA ARG A 108 -7.86 -2.35 -15.07
C ARG A 108 -6.99 -1.17 -14.66
N GLU A 109 -6.24 -0.60 -15.59
CA GLU A 109 -5.39 0.58 -15.36
C GLU A 109 -6.18 1.83 -14.98
N ASN A 110 -7.46 1.91 -15.38
CA ASN A 110 -8.33 3.05 -15.14
C ASN A 110 -9.43 2.80 -14.08
N SER A 111 -9.34 1.72 -13.30
CA SER A 111 -10.30 1.44 -12.22
C SER A 111 -9.64 1.62 -10.87
N PHE A 112 -10.14 2.58 -10.09
CA PHE A 112 -9.63 2.89 -8.76
C PHE A 112 -9.70 1.65 -7.85
N SER A 113 -10.89 1.03 -7.79
CA SER A 113 -11.15 -0.14 -6.94
C SER A 113 -10.26 -1.34 -7.27
N TYR A 114 -9.95 -1.56 -8.56
CA TYR A 114 -9.02 -2.61 -8.97
C TYR A 114 -7.60 -2.32 -8.48
N GLN A 115 -7.12 -1.09 -8.65
CA GLN A 115 -5.76 -0.69 -8.30
C GLN A 115 -5.55 -0.76 -6.78
N LEU A 116 -6.43 -0.15 -6.00
CA LEU A 116 -6.36 -0.16 -4.54
C LEU A 116 -6.42 -1.58 -3.98
N ARG A 117 -7.37 -2.42 -4.42
CA ARG A 117 -7.47 -3.81 -3.95
C ARG A 117 -6.21 -4.61 -4.28
N HIS A 118 -5.62 -4.40 -5.45
CA HIS A 118 -4.43 -5.14 -5.83
C HIS A 118 -3.20 -4.68 -5.05
N GLY A 119 -3.05 -3.37 -4.85
CA GLY A 119 -2.04 -2.79 -3.96
C GLY A 119 -2.16 -3.32 -2.53
N ARG A 120 -3.37 -3.32 -1.96
CA ARG A 120 -3.64 -3.89 -0.63
C ARG A 120 -3.23 -5.36 -0.53
N ALA A 121 -3.58 -6.18 -1.52
CA ALA A 121 -3.20 -7.59 -1.52
C ALA A 121 -1.67 -7.79 -1.54
N LEU A 122 -0.93 -6.92 -2.23
CA LEU A 122 0.54 -6.95 -2.23
C LEU A 122 1.12 -6.47 -0.90
N MET A 123 0.50 -5.47 -0.25
CA MET A 123 0.83 -5.06 1.12
C MET A 123 0.64 -6.20 2.12
N GLU A 124 -0.47 -6.94 2.03
CA GLU A 124 -0.74 -8.13 2.85
C GLU A 124 0.30 -9.25 2.63
N ASP A 125 0.83 -9.36 1.41
CA ASP A 125 1.89 -10.29 1.05
C ASP A 125 3.31 -9.76 1.40
N GLU A 126 3.41 -8.58 2.03
CA GLU A 126 4.67 -7.85 2.34
C GLU A 126 5.53 -7.52 1.09
N ASP A 127 4.95 -7.54 -0.10
CA ASP A 127 5.61 -7.18 -1.36
C ASP A 127 5.44 -5.67 -1.63
N TYR A 128 6.07 -4.87 -0.77
CA TYR A 128 5.94 -3.41 -0.76
C TYR A 128 6.39 -2.77 -2.09
N GLU A 129 7.50 -3.24 -2.66
CA GLU A 129 8.01 -2.72 -3.94
C GLU A 129 7.01 -2.94 -5.08
N ALA A 130 6.34 -4.10 -5.11
CA ALA A 130 5.32 -4.37 -6.12
C ALA A 130 4.01 -3.63 -5.85
N ALA A 131 3.69 -3.32 -4.58
CA ALA A 131 2.47 -2.63 -4.20
C ALA A 131 2.45 -1.15 -4.66
N ILE A 132 3.58 -0.45 -4.53
CA ILE A 132 3.73 0.98 -4.84
C ILE A 132 3.07 1.40 -6.15
N PRO A 133 3.39 0.82 -7.33
CA PRO A 133 2.81 1.29 -8.60
C PRO A 133 1.28 1.14 -8.68
N TYR A 134 0.68 0.17 -7.99
CA TYR A 134 -0.78 0.04 -7.94
C TYR A 134 -1.40 1.11 -7.05
N LEU A 135 -0.77 1.41 -5.92
CA LEU A 135 -1.26 2.40 -4.97
C LEU A 135 -1.07 3.83 -5.50
N GLU A 136 0.07 4.12 -6.14
CA GLU A 136 0.29 5.38 -6.87
C GLU A 136 -0.79 5.56 -7.94
N ARG A 137 -1.07 4.51 -8.73
CA ARG A 137 -2.10 4.57 -9.75
C ARG A 137 -3.49 4.78 -9.16
N ALA A 138 -3.81 4.14 -8.04
CA ALA A 138 -5.07 4.38 -7.33
C ALA A 138 -5.19 5.85 -6.89
N ASN A 139 -4.12 6.42 -6.32
CA ASN A 139 -4.09 7.82 -5.90
C ASN A 139 -4.23 8.79 -7.08
N GLU A 140 -3.53 8.55 -8.20
CA GLU A 140 -3.64 9.36 -9.43
C GLU A 140 -5.07 9.40 -9.97
N LEU A 141 -5.80 8.28 -9.92
CA LEU A 141 -7.16 8.18 -10.44
C LEU A 141 -8.17 9.05 -9.67
N GLN A 142 -7.83 9.47 -8.46
CA GLN A 142 -8.67 10.30 -7.60
C GLN A 142 -8.14 11.70 -7.31
N ALA A 143 -6.99 12.10 -7.87
CA ALA A 143 -6.31 13.35 -7.53
C ALA A 143 -7.17 14.63 -7.68
N ASP A 144 -8.16 14.62 -8.58
CA ASP A 144 -9.06 15.76 -8.83
C ASP A 144 -10.41 15.66 -8.08
N MET A 145 -10.59 14.69 -7.19
CA MET A 145 -11.83 14.45 -6.47
C MET A 145 -11.81 15.10 -5.09
N GLU A 146 -12.85 15.87 -4.78
CA GLU A 146 -13.07 16.42 -3.44
C GLU A 146 -13.48 15.29 -2.50
N GLY A 147 -12.78 15.14 -1.38
CA GLY A 147 -12.95 14.00 -0.47
C GLY A 147 -12.50 12.67 -1.07
N ALA A 148 -11.36 12.68 -1.75
CA ALA A 148 -10.66 11.48 -2.18
C ALA A 148 -10.41 10.53 -0.99
N ASP A 149 -10.36 9.23 -1.29
CA ASP A 149 -10.05 8.22 -0.28
C ASP A 149 -8.58 8.34 0.13
N VAL A 150 -8.31 8.46 1.42
CA VAL A 150 -6.92 8.59 1.94
C VAL A 150 -6.18 7.25 2.00
N GLU A 151 -6.88 6.14 1.85
CA GLU A 151 -6.32 4.79 2.01
C GLU A 151 -5.12 4.50 1.09
N PRO A 152 -5.11 4.88 -0.21
CA PRO A 152 -3.94 4.71 -1.06
C PRO A 152 -2.70 5.43 -0.53
N LEU A 153 -2.86 6.63 0.04
CA LEU A 153 -1.76 7.41 0.60
C LEU A 153 -1.20 6.76 1.87
N VAL A 154 -2.07 6.26 2.75
CA VAL A 154 -1.65 5.53 3.96
C VAL A 154 -0.85 4.27 3.58
N TYR A 155 -1.34 3.48 2.62
CA TYR A 155 -0.58 2.31 2.16
C TYR A 155 0.73 2.68 1.44
N LEU A 156 0.76 3.78 0.69
CA LEU A 156 2.01 4.29 0.11
C LEU A 156 3.01 4.68 1.20
N ALA A 157 2.55 5.35 2.25
CA ALA A 157 3.41 5.70 3.38
C ALA A 157 4.06 4.48 4.01
N GLN A 158 3.26 3.45 4.29
CA GLN A 158 3.74 2.17 4.82
C GLN A 158 4.72 1.49 3.85
N ALA A 159 4.38 1.41 2.56
CA ALA A 159 5.25 0.79 1.55
C ALA A 159 6.59 1.53 1.40
N TYR A 160 6.56 2.86 1.43
CA TYR A 160 7.75 3.70 1.37
C TYR A 160 8.62 3.55 2.62
N ALA A 161 8.02 3.49 3.81
CA ALA A 161 8.76 3.24 5.04
C ALA A 161 9.49 1.88 5.03
N HIS A 162 8.85 0.83 4.49
CA HIS A 162 9.47 -0.49 4.38
C HIS A 162 10.52 -0.61 3.26
N THR A 163 10.47 0.27 2.26
CA THR A 163 11.44 0.31 1.15
C THR A 163 12.58 1.31 1.38
N GLY A 164 12.58 2.03 2.51
CA GLY A 164 13.59 3.02 2.89
C GLY A 164 13.47 4.35 2.17
N ALA A 165 12.29 4.64 1.61
CA ALA A 165 11.95 5.92 1.00
C ALA A 165 11.29 6.84 2.04
N ASP A 166 12.02 7.09 3.13
CA ASP A 166 11.52 7.67 4.38
C ASP A 166 10.84 9.04 4.19
N GLU A 167 11.43 9.93 3.38
CA GLU A 167 10.86 11.26 3.09
C GLU A 167 9.51 11.15 2.34
N LEU A 168 9.38 10.19 1.42
CA LEU A 168 8.12 9.96 0.70
C LEU A 168 7.06 9.38 1.63
N ALA A 169 7.47 8.55 2.59
CA ALA A 169 6.56 7.99 3.57
C ALA A 169 5.90 9.08 4.42
N ALA A 170 6.70 10.01 4.95
CA ALA A 170 6.21 11.16 5.70
C ALA A 170 5.30 12.06 4.84
N SER A 171 5.74 12.39 3.62
CA SER A 171 4.95 13.21 2.68
C SER A 171 3.59 12.58 2.37
N CYS A 172 3.51 11.26 2.20
CA CYS A 172 2.22 10.59 1.95
C CYS A 172 1.25 10.71 3.14
N MET A 173 1.76 10.68 4.38
CA MET A 173 0.94 10.89 5.57
C MET A 173 0.47 12.34 5.70
N GLU A 174 1.33 13.31 5.40
CA GLU A 174 0.97 14.72 5.36
C GLU A 174 -0.11 14.99 4.32
N ASP A 175 0.03 14.42 3.12
CA ASP A 175 -0.99 14.49 2.06
C ASP A 175 -2.32 13.84 2.50
N ALA A 176 -2.27 12.69 3.17
CA ALA A 176 -3.47 12.02 3.66
C ALA A 176 -4.21 12.87 4.70
N ILE A 177 -3.48 13.48 5.63
CA ILE A 177 -4.04 14.41 6.63
C ILE A 177 -4.66 15.62 5.92
N ALA A 178 -3.95 16.23 4.97
CA ALA A 178 -4.44 17.39 4.23
C ALA A 178 -5.71 17.10 3.41
N VAL A 179 -5.83 15.89 2.84
CA VAL A 179 -7.04 15.43 2.14
C VAL A 179 -8.19 15.29 3.13
N GLU A 180 -8.00 14.64 4.27
CA GLU A 180 -9.05 14.46 5.28
C GLU A 180 -9.50 15.80 5.88
N GLU A 181 -8.57 16.72 6.15
CA GLU A 181 -8.88 18.07 6.64
C GLU A 181 -9.71 18.90 5.65
N SER A 182 -9.58 18.62 4.34
CA SER A 182 -10.32 19.33 3.30
C SER A 182 -11.82 18.98 3.30
N VAL A 183 -12.15 17.77 3.74
CA VAL A 183 -13.52 17.35 4.03
C VAL A 183 -13.84 17.83 5.45
N TRP A 184 -15.05 18.27 5.75
CA TRP A 184 -15.41 18.69 7.13
C TRP A 184 -15.50 17.45 8.04
N GLY A 185 -14.34 16.86 8.32
CA GLY A 185 -14.07 15.44 8.53
C GLY A 185 -14.59 14.80 9.82
N ASP A 186 -14.42 13.48 9.89
CA ASP A 186 -14.64 12.70 11.10
C ASP A 186 -13.40 12.87 12.00
N GLU A 187 -13.58 13.52 13.15
CA GLU A 187 -12.49 13.76 14.12
C GLU A 187 -11.75 12.46 14.51
N ASN A 188 -12.42 11.29 14.41
CA ASN A 188 -11.79 10.00 14.70
C ASN A 188 -10.84 9.57 13.58
N GLN A 189 -11.22 9.74 12.31
CA GLN A 189 -10.39 9.36 11.17
C GLN A 189 -9.12 10.22 11.11
N LEU A 190 -9.25 11.51 11.40
CA LEU A 190 -8.10 12.41 11.45
C LEU A 190 -7.13 12.02 12.57
N LEU A 191 -7.64 11.68 13.76
CA LEU A 191 -6.82 11.16 14.85
C LEU A 191 -6.08 9.88 14.45
N GLU A 192 -6.74 8.95 13.76
CA GLU A 192 -6.11 7.71 13.27
C GLU A 192 -4.95 8.03 12.32
N LEU A 193 -5.11 8.98 11.39
CA LEU A 193 -4.04 9.41 10.48
C LEU A 193 -2.85 10.02 11.23
N TYR A 194 -3.07 10.87 12.23
CA TYR A 194 -1.99 11.42 13.04
C TYR A 194 -1.25 10.34 13.84
N LEU A 195 -1.97 9.35 14.38
CA LEU A 195 -1.34 8.25 15.11
C LEU A 195 -0.51 7.37 14.17
N GLU A 196 -1.03 7.04 12.99
CA GLU A 196 -0.29 6.32 11.95
C GLU A 196 0.95 7.12 11.53
N TYR A 197 0.85 8.45 11.41
CA TYR A 197 1.99 9.29 11.06
C TYR A 197 3.11 9.18 12.10
N MET A 198 2.77 9.19 13.39
CA MET A 198 3.75 8.94 14.45
C MET A 198 4.43 7.58 14.31
N GLU A 199 3.67 6.53 13.98
CA GLU A 199 4.23 5.19 13.76
C GLU A 199 5.18 5.15 12.56
N ILE A 200 4.82 5.79 11.45
CA ILE A 200 5.68 5.94 10.27
C ILE A 200 6.97 6.68 10.64
N LEU A 201 6.89 7.82 11.33
CA LEU A 201 8.07 8.57 11.76
C LEU A 201 8.99 7.72 12.65
N ASN A 202 8.43 6.88 13.53
CA ASN A 202 9.21 5.96 14.35
C ASN A 202 9.89 4.87 13.52
N LEU A 203 9.14 4.26 12.59
CA LEU A 203 9.63 3.18 11.73
C LEU A 203 10.77 3.65 10.83
N THR A 204 10.68 4.87 10.29
CA THR A 204 11.69 5.49 9.44
C THR A 204 12.82 6.16 10.23
N GLY A 205 12.74 6.22 11.56
CA GLY A 205 13.72 6.91 12.40
C GLY A 205 13.70 8.45 12.29
N GLN A 206 12.62 9.03 11.73
CA GLN A 206 12.41 10.47 11.57
C GLN A 206 11.77 11.09 12.83
N THR A 207 12.15 10.60 14.01
CA THR A 207 11.50 10.99 15.28
C THR A 207 11.82 12.41 15.73
N SER A 208 12.73 13.11 15.03
CA SER A 208 12.93 14.55 15.16
C SER A 208 11.68 15.37 14.81
N GLU A 209 10.85 14.87 13.88
CA GLU A 209 9.69 15.60 13.37
C GLU A 209 8.47 15.53 14.30
N ILE A 210 8.47 14.61 15.27
CA ILE A 210 7.33 14.40 16.18
C ILE A 210 6.93 15.68 16.90
N GLU A 211 7.90 16.47 17.37
CA GLU A 211 7.60 17.72 18.06
C GLU A 211 6.94 18.73 17.11
N THR A 212 7.45 18.86 15.89
CA THR A 212 6.87 19.71 14.85
C THR A 212 5.43 19.31 14.56
N VAL A 213 5.16 18.02 14.37
CA VAL A 213 3.79 17.51 14.11
C VAL A 213 2.84 17.84 15.26
N ILE A 214 3.31 17.74 16.50
CA ILE A 214 2.51 18.10 17.69
C ILE A 214 2.24 19.61 17.73
N GLU A 215 3.25 20.44 17.48
CA GLU A 215 3.14 21.90 17.53
C GLU A 215 2.27 22.47 16.41
N GLU A 216 2.33 21.88 15.21
CA GLU A 216 1.58 22.33 14.04
C GLU A 216 0.15 21.78 13.99
N CYS A 217 -0.17 20.72 14.76
CA CYS A 217 -1.51 20.16 14.84
C CYS A 217 -2.54 21.20 15.33
N PRO A 218 -3.52 21.61 14.50
CA PRO A 218 -4.46 22.67 14.86
C PRO A 218 -5.58 22.18 15.79
N TYR A 219 -5.70 20.86 15.99
CA TYR A 219 -6.74 20.22 16.76
C TYR A 219 -6.26 19.92 18.18
N SER A 220 -6.73 20.67 19.17
CA SER A 220 -6.25 20.55 20.56
C SER A 220 -6.43 19.15 21.15
N ASP A 221 -7.53 18.47 20.80
CA ASP A 221 -7.86 17.14 21.32
C ASP A 221 -6.96 16.06 20.72
N ILE A 222 -6.58 16.18 19.45
CA ILE A 222 -5.59 15.31 18.80
C ILE A 222 -4.21 15.60 19.37
N CYS A 223 -3.80 16.87 19.41
CA CYS A 223 -2.52 17.30 19.97
C CYS A 223 -2.28 16.73 21.39
N ALA A 224 -3.30 16.76 22.26
CA ALA A 224 -3.23 16.16 23.60
C ALA A 224 -2.98 14.64 23.59
N GLN A 225 -3.51 13.92 22.60
CA GLN A 225 -3.31 12.47 22.44
C GLN A 225 -1.94 12.12 21.86
N LEU A 226 -1.29 13.06 21.16
CA LEU A 226 0.05 12.89 20.60
C LEU A 226 1.18 13.14 21.60
N LEU A 227 0.95 13.96 22.65
CA LEU A 227 1.96 14.25 23.68
C LEU A 227 2.71 13.02 24.26
N PRO A 228 2.06 11.86 24.52
CA PRO A 228 2.76 10.67 25.00
C PRO A 228 3.76 10.05 24.01
N TYR A 229 3.74 10.45 22.73
CA TYR A 229 4.65 9.97 21.68
C TYR A 229 5.95 10.78 21.61
N ARG A 230 6.07 11.88 22.35
CA ARG A 230 7.31 12.67 22.41
C ARG A 230 8.51 11.82 22.82
N VAL A 231 9.60 12.00 22.09
CA VAL A 231 10.89 11.41 22.35
C VAL A 231 11.95 12.41 21.92
N GLU A 232 13.04 12.49 22.65
CA GLU A 232 14.13 13.42 22.34
C GLU A 232 15.45 12.66 22.31
N LYS A 233 16.33 13.07 21.41
CA LYS A 233 17.71 12.62 21.36
C LYS A 233 18.40 12.87 22.71
N PRO A 234 19.05 11.86 23.32
CA PRO A 234 19.84 12.07 24.52
C PRO A 234 20.94 13.12 24.33
N SER A 235 21.26 13.83 25.40
CA SER A 235 22.43 14.71 25.48
C SER A 235 23.47 14.15 26.45
N CYS A 236 24.74 14.51 26.24
CA CYS A 236 25.86 14.19 27.12
C CYS A 236 26.50 15.49 27.59
N ASP A 237 26.84 15.57 28.87
CA ASP A 237 27.52 16.73 29.47
C ASP A 237 28.98 16.88 29.04
N VAL A 238 29.62 15.78 28.62
CA VAL A 238 31.01 15.76 28.14
C VAL A 238 31.03 15.72 26.61
N PRO A 239 31.62 16.72 25.93
CA PRO A 239 31.76 16.70 24.47
C PRO A 239 32.71 15.58 24.03
N GLU A 240 32.58 15.11 22.79
CA GLU A 240 33.53 14.16 22.21
C GLU A 240 34.97 14.72 22.12
N GLY A 241 35.98 13.85 22.16
CA GLY A 241 37.37 14.29 22.07
C GLY A 241 38.41 13.34 22.67
N THR A 242 39.65 13.83 22.72
CA THR A 242 40.80 13.13 23.34
C THR A 242 41.10 13.69 24.73
N TYR A 243 41.25 12.79 25.70
CA TYR A 243 41.40 13.12 27.11
C TYR A 243 42.58 12.38 27.72
N GLY A 244 43.41 13.10 28.48
CA GLY A 244 44.53 12.53 29.24
C GLY A 244 44.18 12.16 30.68
N TYR A 245 42.89 11.98 30.98
CA TYR A 245 42.39 11.68 32.33
C TYR A 245 41.07 10.89 32.23
N TYR A 246 40.66 10.27 33.35
CA TYR A 246 39.42 9.50 33.41
C TYR A 246 38.19 10.38 33.18
N LEU A 247 37.25 9.89 32.38
CA LEU A 247 35.98 10.58 32.14
C LEU A 247 34.88 10.02 33.03
N ARG A 248 33.98 10.93 33.43
CA ARG A 248 32.69 10.62 34.06
C ARG A 248 31.64 11.42 33.31
N MET A 249 30.77 10.74 32.60
CA MET A 249 29.80 11.32 31.67
C MET A 249 28.39 11.10 32.22
N GLU A 250 27.57 12.13 32.18
CA GLU A 250 26.17 12.12 32.55
C GLU A 250 25.30 12.30 31.30
N LEU A 251 24.41 11.34 31.06
CA LEU A 251 23.41 11.41 30.00
C LEU A 251 22.09 11.96 30.52
N SER A 252 21.37 12.71 29.68
CA SER A 252 20.03 13.22 29.98
C SER A 252 19.14 13.19 28.74
N ALA A 253 17.83 13.03 28.95
CA ALA A 253 16.78 13.12 27.94
C ALA A 253 15.52 13.61 28.63
N GLU A 254 14.75 14.49 27.99
CA GLU A 254 13.49 14.99 28.56
C GLU A 254 12.43 13.89 28.65
N TYR A 255 12.37 13.04 27.62
CA TYR A 255 11.38 11.97 27.49
C TYR A 255 12.05 10.61 27.32
N GLY A 256 11.50 9.61 28.02
CA GLY A 256 11.90 8.22 27.86
C GLY A 256 13.07 7.75 28.73
N THR A 257 13.42 6.49 28.55
CA THR A 257 14.53 5.82 29.23
C THR A 257 15.71 5.72 28.29
N ILE A 258 16.90 6.07 28.75
CA ILE A 258 18.11 6.05 27.93
C ILE A 258 18.74 4.66 27.95
N TYR A 259 19.08 4.15 26.77
CA TYR A 259 19.86 2.93 26.56
C TYR A 259 21.11 3.27 25.77
N TYR A 260 22.24 2.61 26.08
CA TYR A 260 23.51 2.93 25.46
C TYR A 260 24.43 1.72 25.24
N THR A 261 25.40 1.94 24.37
CA THR A 261 26.52 1.04 24.04
C THR A 261 27.81 1.86 24.02
N LEU A 262 28.97 1.19 24.18
CA LEU A 262 30.30 1.82 24.20
C LEU A 262 31.21 1.36 23.06
N ASP A 263 30.70 0.47 22.22
CA ASP A 263 31.36 -0.08 21.04
C ASP A 263 30.81 0.50 19.72
N GLY A 264 29.85 1.42 19.81
CA GLY A 264 29.18 2.06 18.69
C GLY A 264 28.05 1.28 18.04
N THR A 265 27.67 0.13 18.60
CA THR A 265 26.50 -0.60 18.11
C THR A 265 25.21 0.17 18.44
N MET A 266 24.19 0.11 17.57
CA MET A 266 22.91 0.78 17.83
C MET A 266 22.25 0.19 19.08
N PRO A 267 21.95 1.00 20.12
CA PRO A 267 21.31 0.49 21.32
C PRO A 267 19.86 0.10 21.06
N THR A 268 19.43 -0.95 21.75
CA THR A 268 18.03 -1.40 21.81
C THR A 268 17.59 -1.43 23.26
N GLU A 269 16.32 -1.76 23.53
CA GLU A 269 15.84 -1.98 24.90
C GLU A 269 16.57 -3.13 25.63
N GLU A 270 17.26 -4.01 24.90
CA GLU A 270 18.11 -5.07 25.47
C GLU A 270 19.52 -4.58 25.83
N SER A 271 19.90 -3.38 25.39
CA SER A 271 21.20 -2.76 25.70
C SER A 271 21.27 -2.26 27.15
N THR A 272 22.41 -1.68 27.52
CA THR A 272 22.61 -1.23 28.89
C THR A 272 21.72 -0.01 29.17
N ARG A 273 20.78 -0.17 30.11
CA ARG A 273 19.98 0.95 30.62
C ARG A 273 20.86 1.93 31.39
N TYR A 274 20.75 3.22 31.09
CA TYR A 274 21.45 4.27 31.81
C TYR A 274 20.76 4.56 33.15
N GLU A 275 21.46 4.28 34.25
CA GLU A 275 20.98 4.51 35.63
C GLU A 275 21.96 5.31 36.48
N ARG A 276 23.20 5.44 36.02
CA ARG A 276 24.31 6.08 36.71
C ARG A 276 25.33 6.59 35.69
N PRO A 277 26.15 7.59 36.06
CA PRO A 277 27.17 8.13 35.18
C PRO A 277 28.10 7.06 34.61
N ILE A 278 28.46 7.24 33.34
CA ILE A 278 29.36 6.36 32.59
C ILE A 278 30.78 6.78 32.90
N GLU A 279 31.63 5.83 33.29
CA GLU A 279 33.02 6.10 33.63
C GLU A 279 33.96 5.42 32.63
N LEU A 280 34.79 6.20 31.95
CA LEU A 280 35.84 5.70 31.07
C LEU A 280 37.18 5.78 31.80
N ARG A 281 37.80 4.63 32.00
CA ARG A 281 39.03 4.48 32.79
C ARG A 281 40.18 3.79 32.04
N GLU A 282 39.88 3.18 30.91
CA GLU A 282 40.84 2.44 30.11
C GLU A 282 41.28 3.30 28.92
N GLU A 283 42.56 3.22 28.55
CA GLU A 283 43.08 3.86 27.35
C GLU A 283 42.47 3.26 26.09
N GLY A 284 42.40 4.07 25.05
CA GLY A 284 41.89 3.67 23.75
C GLY A 284 40.67 4.47 23.33
N GLU A 285 40.06 4.00 22.25
CA GLU A 285 38.90 4.64 21.63
C GLU A 285 37.61 3.99 22.14
N THR A 286 36.64 4.81 22.51
CA THR A 286 35.31 4.40 22.93
C THR A 286 34.29 5.13 22.07
N LEU A 287 33.34 4.39 21.50
CA LEU A 287 32.27 4.94 20.69
C LEU A 287 30.97 4.82 21.47
N LEU A 288 30.57 5.92 22.11
CA LEU A 288 29.32 5.98 22.86
C LEU A 288 28.17 6.18 21.88
N THR A 289 27.21 5.25 21.86
CA THR A 289 25.93 5.46 21.19
C THR A 289 24.81 5.35 22.21
N ALA A 290 23.86 6.29 22.20
CA ALA A 290 22.72 6.32 23.11
C ALA A 290 21.42 6.72 22.42
N VAL A 291 20.31 6.12 22.82
CA VAL A 291 18.95 6.47 22.38
C VAL A 291 18.03 6.57 23.60
N ALA A 292 16.98 7.37 23.50
CA ALA A 292 15.87 7.36 24.44
C ALA A 292 14.70 6.55 23.87
N VAL A 293 14.04 5.76 24.72
CA VAL A 293 12.84 5.01 24.37
C VAL A 293 11.70 5.41 25.32
N ASN A 294 10.60 5.92 24.77
CA ASN A 294 9.45 6.33 25.58
C ASN A 294 8.45 5.18 25.84
N GLN A 295 7.37 5.46 26.57
CA GLN A 295 6.37 4.43 26.93
C GLN A 295 5.52 3.97 25.75
N LYS A 296 5.53 4.71 24.64
CA LYS A 296 4.85 4.36 23.38
C LYS A 296 5.73 3.53 22.45
N GLY A 297 6.99 3.24 22.85
CA GLY A 297 7.95 2.53 22.00
C GLY A 297 8.60 3.42 20.94
N MET A 298 8.50 4.73 21.09
CA MET A 298 9.17 5.68 20.20
C MET A 298 10.65 5.73 20.55
N VAL A 299 11.50 5.62 19.52
CA VAL A 299 12.95 5.60 19.66
C VAL A 299 13.51 6.92 19.14
N SER A 300 14.31 7.61 19.94
CA SER A 300 14.95 8.84 19.50
C SER A 300 15.98 8.58 18.40
N GLU A 301 16.35 9.64 17.67
CA GLU A 301 17.63 9.65 16.97
C GLU A 301 18.79 9.26 17.91
N PRO A 302 19.84 8.60 17.38
CA PRO A 302 21.00 8.25 18.18
C PRO A 302 21.88 9.46 18.47
N LEU A 303 22.27 9.61 19.73
CA LEU A 303 23.48 10.32 20.13
C LEU A 303 24.68 9.43 19.83
N VAL A 304 25.65 9.92 19.05
CA VAL A 304 26.91 9.22 18.74
C VAL A 304 28.08 10.14 19.10
N LEU A 305 28.97 9.69 19.99
CA LEU A 305 30.12 10.46 20.48
C LEU A 305 31.40 9.61 20.50
N VAL A 306 32.51 10.19 20.04
CA VAL A 306 33.82 9.51 19.99
C VAL A 306 34.73 10.00 21.12
N TYR A 307 35.17 9.10 22.00
CA TYR A 307 36.13 9.41 23.06
C TYR A 307 37.44 8.67 22.84
N LYS A 308 38.56 9.33 23.13
CA LYS A 308 39.87 8.70 23.17
C LYS A 308 40.59 9.02 24.47
N LEU A 309 40.94 8.00 25.25
CA LEU A 309 41.75 8.16 26.46
C LEU A 309 43.21 7.82 26.13
N ASP A 310 44.11 8.78 26.39
CA ASP A 310 45.55 8.70 26.12
C ASP A 310 46.29 9.28 27.33
N PHE A 311 46.65 8.42 28.29
CA PHE A 311 47.38 8.84 29.47
C PHE A 311 48.85 8.93 29.06
N GLN A 312 49.36 10.16 28.97
CA GLN A 312 50.79 10.32 28.72
C GLN A 312 51.56 9.66 29.86
N ASP A 313 52.31 8.60 29.54
CA ASP A 313 53.35 8.08 30.42
C ASP A 313 54.36 9.21 30.63
N ASP A 314 54.27 9.90 31.77
CA ASP A 314 55.33 10.76 32.24
C ASP A 314 56.57 9.86 32.45
N ALA A 315 57.40 9.78 31.41
CA ALA A 315 58.69 9.10 31.43
C ALA A 315 59.56 9.73 32.54
N GLN A 316 59.60 9.06 33.69
CA GLN A 316 60.52 9.35 34.79
C GLN A 316 61.89 8.72 34.56
#